data_AF-A0A1C5H839-F1
#
_entry.id   AF-A0A1C5H839-F1
#
_cell.length_a   1.000
_cell.length_b   1.000
_cell.length_c   1.000
_cell.angle_alpha   90.00
_cell.angle_beta   90.00
_cell.angle_gamma   90.00
#
_symmetry.space_group_name_H-M   'P 1'
#
loop_
_entity.id
_entity.type
_entity.pdbx_description
1 polymer ?
#
loop_
_entity_poly.entity_id
_entity_poly.type
_entity_poly.pdbx_seq_one_letter_code
_entity_poly.pdbx_strand_id
1 'polypeptide(L)'
;MNVVAERAKAVRAAVNRVSPTALLVRLGIFVVVWAGLLLAYPAQLFNARALLALTVVAVLPAAGPRRVWPTFAALVTVAGWVVASAGYDRPIALWRLLAVAATLYLGHTLCALAAVLPYDAVVDPDVLVGWLTRAAAVVLATSVVGVVLAWLGEIGGSDGFQAATVAGLLVAVVLSGLLGWLLRRR
;
A
#
# COMPACT_ATOMS: atom_id res chain seq x y z
N MET A 1 -17.50 -4.66 -42.39
CA MET A 1 -17.62 -3.88 -41.14
C MET A 1 -16.34 -4.07 -40.33
N ASN A 2 -15.66 -2.99 -39.94
CA ASN A 2 -14.31 -3.06 -39.35
C ASN A 2 -14.35 -3.43 -37.86
N VAL A 3 -13.89 -4.64 -37.53
CA VAL A 3 -13.76 -5.17 -36.15
C VAL A 3 -13.00 -4.21 -35.22
N VAL A 4 -12.04 -3.47 -35.76
CA VAL A 4 -11.26 -2.46 -35.02
C VAL A 4 -12.13 -1.28 -34.56
N ALA A 5 -13.09 -0.85 -35.38
CA ALA A 5 -13.98 0.27 -35.05
C ALA A 5 -15.03 -0.11 -33.99
N GLU A 6 -15.53 -1.35 -34.01
CA GLU A 6 -16.40 -1.86 -32.95
C GLU A 6 -15.67 -2.03 -31.63
N ARG A 7 -14.44 -2.56 -31.63
CA ARG A 7 -13.62 -2.64 -30.41
C ARG A 7 -13.31 -1.25 -29.86
N ALA A 8 -12.99 -0.27 -30.71
CA ALA A 8 -12.78 1.11 -30.29
C ALA A 8 -14.04 1.74 -29.67
N LYS A 9 -15.23 1.50 -30.26
CA LYS A 9 -16.51 1.95 -29.69
C LYS A 9 -16.83 1.27 -28.36
N ALA A 10 -16.60 -0.04 -28.25
CA ALA A 10 -16.83 -0.80 -27.01
C ALA A 10 -15.90 -0.33 -25.88
N VAL A 11 -14.62 -0.09 -26.18
CA VAL A 11 -13.66 0.49 -25.23
C VAL A 11 -14.08 1.91 -24.82
N ARG A 12 -14.46 2.76 -25.78
CA ARG A 12 -14.91 4.13 -25.48
C ARG A 12 -16.19 4.15 -24.64
N ALA A 13 -17.14 3.26 -24.92
CA ALA A 13 -18.36 3.12 -24.13
C ALA A 13 -18.09 2.60 -22.71
N ALA A 14 -17.12 1.69 -22.54
CA ALA A 14 -16.69 1.21 -21.23
C ALA A 14 -15.97 2.31 -20.43
N VAL A 15 -15.12 3.11 -21.08
CA VAL A 15 -14.40 4.24 -20.45
C VAL A 15 -15.37 5.34 -20.02
N ASN A 16 -16.38 5.66 -20.83
CA ASN A 16 -17.38 6.68 -20.50
C ASN A 16 -18.31 6.29 -19.34
N ARG A 17 -18.33 5.02 -18.94
CA ARG A 17 -19.10 4.53 -17.78
C ARG A 17 -18.32 4.62 -16.48
N VAL A 18 -17.03 4.96 -16.51
CA VAL A 18 -16.23 5.04 -15.29
C VAL A 18 -16.56 6.32 -14.55
N SER A 19 -17.00 6.18 -13.30
CA SER A 19 -17.29 7.35 -12.46
C SER A 19 -16.00 8.10 -12.11
N PRO A 20 -16.03 9.45 -12.07
CA PRO A 20 -14.87 10.25 -11.65
C PRO A 20 -14.36 9.83 -10.27
N THR A 21 -15.27 9.44 -9.38
CA THR A 21 -14.92 9.02 -8.02
C THR A 21 -14.11 7.72 -8.01
N ALA A 22 -14.48 6.74 -8.81
CA ALA A 22 -13.72 5.50 -8.94
C ALA A 22 -12.30 5.75 -9.51
N LEU A 23 -12.15 6.71 -10.42
CA LEU A 23 -10.85 7.13 -10.94
C LEU A 23 -10.01 7.85 -9.87
N LEU A 24 -10.63 8.74 -9.08
CA LEU A 24 -9.94 9.44 -7.99
C LEU A 24 -9.39 8.47 -6.94
N VAL A 25 -10.17 7.45 -6.55
CA VAL A 25 -9.69 6.42 -5.61
C VAL A 25 -8.50 5.66 -6.20
N ARG A 26 -8.55 5.30 -7.50
CA ARG A 26 -7.44 4.60 -8.18
C ARG A 26 -6.19 5.46 -8.31
N LEU A 27 -6.36 6.75 -8.60
CA LEU A 27 -5.27 7.70 -8.59
C LEU A 27 -4.66 7.82 -7.19
N GLY A 28 -5.51 7.85 -6.15
CA GLY A 28 -5.09 7.82 -4.75
C GLY A 28 -4.25 6.58 -4.43
N ILE A 29 -4.68 5.40 -4.85
CA ILE A 29 -3.90 4.15 -4.70
C ILE A 29 -2.53 4.31 -5.37
N PHE A 30 -2.50 4.74 -6.63
CA PHE A 30 -1.26 4.91 -7.38
C PHE A 30 -0.30 5.86 -6.65
N VAL A 31 -0.76 7.05 -6.29
CA VAL A 31 0.06 8.09 -5.63
C VAL A 31 0.61 7.58 -4.30
N VAL A 32 -0.23 6.96 -3.47
CA VAL A 32 0.17 6.45 -2.15
C VAL A 32 1.19 5.31 -2.27
N VAL A 33 0.94 4.35 -3.16
CA VAL A 33 1.86 3.21 -3.38
C VAL A 33 3.18 3.70 -3.97
N TRP A 34 3.13 4.62 -4.93
CA TRP A 34 4.32 5.20 -5.55
C TRP A 34 5.15 5.98 -4.52
N ALA A 35 4.52 6.79 -3.68
CA ALA A 35 5.18 7.48 -2.58
C ALA A 35 5.84 6.49 -1.59
N GLY A 36 5.15 5.40 -1.23
CA GLY A 36 5.70 4.36 -0.39
C GLY A 36 6.94 3.70 -0.99
N LEU A 37 6.92 3.40 -2.29
CA LEU A 37 8.09 2.87 -3.03
C LEU A 37 9.26 3.87 -3.04
N LEU A 38 9.00 5.15 -3.30
CA LEU A 38 10.06 6.17 -3.29
C LEU A 38 10.66 6.38 -1.90
N LEU A 39 9.87 6.28 -0.84
CA LEU A 39 10.35 6.37 0.54
C LEU A 39 11.17 5.15 0.96
N ALA A 40 10.81 3.97 0.43
CA ALA A 40 11.44 2.71 0.77
C ALA A 40 12.83 2.55 0.14
N TYR A 41 12.99 2.94 -1.13
CA TYR A 41 14.26 2.75 -1.84
C TYR A 41 15.28 3.88 -1.56
N PRO A 42 16.59 3.58 -1.61
CA PRO A 42 17.64 4.59 -1.53
C PRO A 42 17.72 5.38 -2.85
N ALA A 43 18.03 6.68 -2.77
CA ALA A 43 18.08 7.58 -3.92
C ALA A 43 19.13 7.15 -4.97
N GLN A 44 20.17 6.45 -4.53
CA GLN A 44 21.24 5.88 -5.36
C GLN A 44 20.71 4.86 -6.38
N LEU A 45 19.55 4.25 -6.11
CA LEU A 45 18.92 3.29 -7.03
C LEU A 45 17.95 3.96 -8.02
N PHE A 46 17.70 5.26 -7.90
CA PHE A 46 16.80 5.99 -8.80
C PHE A 46 17.49 6.36 -10.11
N ASN A 47 17.40 5.43 -11.07
CA ASN A 47 17.63 5.71 -12.49
C ASN A 47 16.30 5.58 -13.26
N ALA A 48 16.30 6.01 -14.53
CA ALA A 48 15.09 6.01 -15.36
C ALA A 48 14.41 4.63 -15.46
N ARG A 49 15.19 3.54 -15.54
CA ARG A 49 14.64 2.17 -15.61
C ARG A 49 14.01 1.74 -14.27
N ALA A 50 14.67 2.05 -13.17
CA ALA A 50 14.15 1.76 -11.84
C ALA A 50 12.87 2.55 -11.55
N LEU A 51 12.84 3.85 -11.85
CA LEU A 51 11.65 4.69 -11.69
C LEU A 51 10.49 4.18 -12.55
N LEU A 52 10.75 3.76 -13.78
CA LEU A 52 9.75 3.13 -14.64
C LEU A 52 9.24 1.81 -14.04
N ALA A 53 10.13 0.94 -13.55
CA ALA A 53 9.74 -0.30 -12.90
C ALA A 53 8.89 -0.06 -11.63
N LEU A 54 9.28 0.87 -10.76
CA LEU A 54 8.51 1.26 -9.58
C LEU A 54 7.14 1.85 -9.96
N THR A 55 7.09 2.62 -11.03
CA THR A 55 5.83 3.16 -11.57
C THR A 55 4.92 2.03 -12.04
N VAL A 56 5.44 1.03 -12.76
CA VAL A 56 4.67 -0.16 -13.14
C VAL A 56 4.14 -0.88 -11.90
N VAL A 57 4.98 -1.10 -10.88
CA VAL A 57 4.54 -1.74 -9.63
C VAL A 57 3.40 -0.95 -8.95
N ALA A 58 3.47 0.39 -8.92
CA ALA A 58 2.43 1.23 -8.36
C ALA A 58 1.11 1.22 -9.17
N VAL A 59 1.19 1.02 -10.49
CA VAL A 59 0.00 0.92 -11.35
C VAL A 59 -0.76 -0.39 -11.13
N LEU A 60 -0.07 -1.50 -10.83
CA LEU A 60 -0.71 -2.82 -10.64
C LEU A 60 -1.87 -2.82 -9.63
N PRO A 61 -1.72 -2.35 -8.37
CA PRO A 61 -2.82 -2.30 -7.41
C PRO A 61 -3.89 -1.27 -7.79
N ALA A 62 -3.51 -0.16 -8.43
CA ALA A 62 -4.47 0.84 -8.91
C ALA A 62 -5.35 0.31 -10.07
N ALA A 63 -4.81 -0.57 -10.91
CA ALA A 63 -5.54 -1.21 -12.01
C ALA A 63 -6.37 -2.41 -11.52
N GLY A 64 -5.82 -3.24 -10.62
CA GLY A 64 -6.45 -4.48 -10.15
C GLY A 64 -6.49 -4.62 -8.63
N PRO A 65 -7.26 -3.81 -7.90
CA PRO A 65 -7.25 -3.80 -6.43
C PRO A 65 -7.76 -5.11 -5.79
N ARG A 66 -8.54 -5.92 -6.53
CA ARG A 66 -9.11 -7.21 -6.06
C ARG A 66 -8.17 -8.41 -6.14
N ARG A 67 -6.96 -8.25 -6.69
CA ARG A 67 -6.02 -9.35 -6.95
C ARG A 67 -4.87 -9.34 -5.94
N VAL A 68 -3.86 -10.16 -6.19
CA VAL A 68 -2.61 -10.22 -5.41
C VAL A 68 -1.74 -8.95 -5.50
N TRP A 69 -2.10 -7.99 -6.35
CA TRP A 69 -1.29 -6.81 -6.65
C TRP A 69 -1.02 -5.88 -5.46
N PRO A 70 -1.98 -5.58 -4.55
CA PRO A 70 -1.69 -4.79 -3.36
C PRO A 70 -0.66 -5.46 -2.47
N THR A 71 -0.76 -6.79 -2.29
CA THR A 71 0.22 -7.58 -1.53
C THR A 71 1.58 -7.57 -2.21
N PHE A 72 1.62 -7.80 -3.53
CA PHE A 72 2.86 -7.75 -4.29
C PHE A 72 3.55 -6.38 -4.15
N ALA A 73 2.83 -5.27 -4.33
CA ALA A 73 3.39 -3.93 -4.17
C ALA A 73 3.90 -3.70 -2.74
N ALA A 74 3.16 -4.13 -1.72
CA ALA A 74 3.60 -4.04 -0.32
C ALA A 74 4.90 -4.83 -0.07
N LEU A 75 5.02 -6.04 -0.64
CA LEU A 75 6.24 -6.84 -0.53
C LEU A 75 7.43 -6.16 -1.23
N VAL A 76 7.23 -5.55 -2.40
CA VAL A 76 8.26 -4.78 -3.10
C VAL A 76 8.69 -3.55 -2.28
N THR A 77 7.74 -2.83 -1.67
CA THR A 77 8.04 -1.71 -0.77
C THR A 77 8.86 -2.17 0.45
N VAL A 78 8.47 -3.27 1.09
CA VAL A 78 9.21 -3.82 2.24
C VAL A 78 10.60 -4.29 1.82
N ALA A 79 10.74 -4.95 0.67
CA ALA A 79 12.05 -5.35 0.14
C ALA A 79 12.94 -4.13 -0.11
N GLY A 80 12.40 -3.07 -0.72
CA GLY A 80 13.11 -1.81 -0.90
C GLY A 80 13.59 -1.20 0.41
N TRP A 81 12.74 -1.20 1.44
CA TRP A 81 13.08 -0.72 2.77
C TRP A 81 14.24 -1.51 3.39
N VAL A 82 14.18 -2.84 3.34
CA VAL A 82 15.23 -3.73 3.87
C VAL A 82 16.54 -3.51 3.14
N VAL A 83 16.52 -3.42 1.81
CA VAL A 83 17.70 -3.11 1.00
C VAL A 83 18.29 -1.75 1.40
N ALA A 84 17.46 -0.73 1.60
CA ALA A 84 17.93 0.59 2.02
C ALA A 84 18.54 0.58 3.43
N SER A 85 17.93 -0.13 4.39
CA SER A 85 18.38 -0.13 5.78
C SER A 85 19.59 -1.04 6.03
N ALA A 86 19.70 -2.17 5.32
CA ALA A 86 20.74 -3.18 5.55
C ALA A 86 21.86 -3.16 4.49
N GLY A 87 21.59 -2.68 3.27
CA GLY A 87 22.54 -2.71 2.16
C GLY A 87 23.21 -1.37 1.83
N TYR A 88 22.70 -0.26 2.36
CA TYR A 88 23.18 1.10 2.06
C TYR A 88 23.50 1.93 3.31
N ASP A 89 23.57 1.30 4.49
CA ASP A 89 23.79 1.94 5.81
C ASP A 89 22.92 3.18 6.04
N ARG A 90 21.73 3.22 5.41
CA ARG A 90 20.86 4.39 5.48
C ARG A 90 20.17 4.39 6.83
N PRO A 91 20.44 5.38 7.71
CA PRO A 91 19.93 5.35 9.07
C PRO A 91 18.41 5.23 9.09
N ILE A 92 17.90 4.43 10.03
CA ILE A 92 16.47 4.23 10.26
C ILE A 92 15.95 5.49 10.94
N ALA A 93 15.52 6.46 10.13
CA ALA A 93 14.88 7.66 10.63
C ALA A 93 13.40 7.36 10.99
N LEU A 94 12.97 7.73 12.20
CA LEU A 94 11.61 7.49 12.69
C LEU A 94 10.54 8.04 11.74
N TRP A 95 10.72 9.27 11.24
CA TRP A 95 9.77 9.87 10.30
C TRP A 95 9.63 9.03 9.01
N ARG A 96 10.73 8.44 8.52
CA ARG A 96 10.75 7.63 7.29
C ARG A 96 10.03 6.31 7.52
N LEU A 97 10.26 5.70 8.69
CA LEU A 97 9.58 4.47 9.11
C LEU A 97 8.08 4.69 9.21
N LEU A 98 7.66 5.75 9.90
CA LEU A 98 6.25 6.13 10.04
C LEU A 98 5.61 6.44 8.67
N ALA A 99 6.32 7.16 7.79
CA ALA A 99 5.82 7.47 6.46
C ALA A 99 5.62 6.22 5.60
N VAL A 100 6.59 5.28 5.61
CA VAL A 100 6.46 4.01 4.89
C VAL A 100 5.31 3.18 5.46
N ALA A 101 5.20 3.06 6.79
CA ALA A 101 4.09 2.35 7.42
C ALA A 101 2.73 2.98 7.07
N ALA A 102 2.62 4.31 7.10
CA ALA A 102 1.42 5.04 6.73
C ALA A 102 1.04 4.80 5.26
N THR A 103 1.99 4.90 4.33
CA THR A 103 1.72 4.64 2.90
C THR A 103 1.32 3.19 2.63
N LEU A 104 1.91 2.21 3.31
CA LEU A 104 1.50 0.81 3.22
C LEU A 104 0.05 0.62 3.70
N TYR A 105 -0.29 1.17 4.86
CA TYR A 105 -1.64 1.08 5.41
C TYR A 105 -2.68 1.79 4.52
N LEU A 106 -2.38 3.02 4.08
CA LEU A 106 -3.23 3.80 3.19
C LEU A 106 -3.42 3.10 1.83
N GLY A 107 -2.35 2.57 1.25
CA GLY A 107 -2.41 1.82 -0.01
C GLY A 107 -3.30 0.59 0.11
N HIS A 108 -3.17 -0.17 1.21
CA HIS A 108 -3.99 -1.34 1.48
C HIS A 108 -5.48 -0.98 1.66
N THR A 109 -5.79 0.01 2.50
CA THR A 109 -7.19 0.39 2.76
C THR A 109 -7.87 1.01 1.54
N LEU A 110 -7.14 1.80 0.73
CA LEU A 110 -7.67 2.32 -0.53
C LEU A 110 -7.91 1.21 -1.56
N CYS A 111 -7.06 0.19 -1.61
CA CYS A 111 -7.32 -1.01 -2.42
C CYS A 111 -8.56 -1.77 -1.94
N ALA A 112 -8.76 -1.90 -0.62
CA ALA A 112 -9.96 -2.52 -0.06
C ALA A 112 -11.23 -1.73 -0.43
N LEU A 113 -11.17 -0.40 -0.34
CA LEU A 113 -12.25 0.49 -0.78
C LEU A 113 -12.54 0.33 -2.28
N ALA A 114 -11.51 0.37 -3.13
CA ALA A 114 -11.68 0.19 -4.57
C ALA A 114 -12.14 -1.23 -4.95
N ALA A 115 -11.85 -2.24 -4.12
CA ALA A 115 -12.31 -3.61 -4.29
C ALA A 115 -13.79 -3.79 -3.99
N VAL A 116 -14.43 -2.89 -3.23
CA VAL A 116 -15.88 -2.91 -3.02
C VAL A 116 -16.63 -1.95 -3.93
N LEU A 117 -15.92 -1.08 -4.66
CA LEU A 117 -16.53 -0.07 -5.52
C LEU A 117 -16.78 -0.58 -6.96
N PRO A 118 -18.03 -0.52 -7.46
CA PRO A 118 -18.32 -0.65 -8.89
C PRO A 118 -17.65 0.48 -9.70
N TYR A 119 -17.29 0.21 -10.96
CA TYR A 119 -16.63 1.22 -11.81
C TYR A 119 -17.53 2.41 -12.15
N ASP A 120 -18.84 2.19 -12.15
CA ASP A 120 -19.92 3.14 -12.44
C ASP A 120 -20.58 3.71 -11.19
N ALA A 121 -20.08 3.36 -9.99
CA ALA A 121 -20.68 3.81 -8.75
C ALA A 121 -20.51 5.32 -8.54
N VAL A 122 -21.62 5.99 -8.29
CA VAL A 122 -21.67 7.33 -7.73
C VAL A 122 -21.58 7.18 -6.21
N VAL A 123 -20.49 7.64 -5.62
CA VAL A 123 -20.24 7.56 -4.18
C VAL A 123 -20.45 8.92 -3.58
N ASP A 124 -21.22 8.97 -2.50
CA ASP A 124 -21.35 10.16 -1.67
C ASP A 124 -19.96 10.55 -1.11
N PRO A 125 -19.49 11.80 -1.31
CA PRO A 125 -18.23 12.30 -0.77
C PRO A 125 -18.08 12.05 0.73
N ASP A 126 -19.16 12.08 1.51
CA ASP A 126 -19.11 11.89 2.96
C ASP A 126 -18.64 10.47 3.33
N VAL A 127 -18.91 9.48 2.49
CA VAL A 127 -18.41 8.11 2.67
C VAL A 127 -16.89 8.07 2.50
N LEU A 128 -16.36 8.79 1.51
CA LEU A 128 -14.91 8.88 1.29
C LEU A 128 -14.22 9.64 2.43
N VAL A 129 -14.77 10.77 2.86
CA VAL A 129 -14.25 11.54 3.99
C VAL A 129 -14.29 10.69 5.27
N GLY A 130 -15.40 10.00 5.54
CA GLY A 130 -15.54 9.07 6.66
C GLY A 130 -14.57 7.89 6.61
N TRP A 131 -14.22 7.41 5.42
CA TRP A 131 -13.20 6.37 5.25
C TRP A 131 -11.79 6.91 5.52
N LEU A 132 -11.45 8.04 4.92
CA LEU A 132 -10.13 8.67 5.06
C LEU A 132 -9.87 9.16 6.48
N THR A 133 -10.88 9.71 7.17
CA THR A 133 -10.77 10.10 8.58
C THR A 133 -10.52 8.91 9.50
N ARG A 134 -11.23 7.79 9.30
CA ARG A 134 -10.94 6.54 10.02
C ARG A 134 -9.53 6.03 9.74
N ALA A 135 -9.11 6.03 8.48
CA ALA A 135 -7.76 5.62 8.12
C ALA A 135 -6.70 6.54 8.76
N ALA A 136 -6.91 7.86 8.73
CA ALA A 136 -6.04 8.84 9.38
C ALA A 136 -5.97 8.64 10.89
N ALA A 137 -7.10 8.37 11.56
CA ALA A 137 -7.15 8.07 12.98
C ALA A 137 -6.35 6.80 13.33
N VAL A 138 -6.46 5.75 12.52
CA VAL A 138 -5.67 4.51 12.69
C VAL A 138 -4.18 4.78 12.49
N VAL A 139 -3.81 5.51 11.45
CA VAL A 139 -2.40 5.89 11.20
C VAL A 139 -1.86 6.73 12.35
N LEU A 140 -2.62 7.70 12.84
CA LEU A 140 -2.21 8.56 13.96
C LEU A 140 -2.02 7.75 15.24
N ALA A 141 -3.02 6.94 15.62
CA ALA A 141 -2.94 6.10 16.82
C ALA A 141 -1.75 5.12 16.74
N THR A 142 -1.56 4.47 15.59
CA THR A 142 -0.44 3.55 15.35
C THR A 142 0.90 4.28 15.38
N SER A 143 0.96 5.51 14.85
CA SER A 143 2.16 6.33 14.89
C SER A 143 2.51 6.73 16.32
N VAL A 144 1.53 7.17 17.11
CA VAL A 144 1.74 7.50 18.54
C VAL A 144 2.28 6.30 19.29
N VAL A 145 1.65 5.13 19.15
CA VAL A 145 2.12 3.88 19.76
C VAL A 145 3.53 3.55 19.26
N GLY A 146 3.79 3.66 17.96
CA GLY A 146 5.10 3.44 17.37
C GLY A 146 6.19 4.37 17.92
N VAL A 147 5.89 5.65 18.11
CA VAL A 147 6.80 6.63 18.73
C VAL A 147 7.07 6.27 20.19
N VAL A 148 6.03 5.94 20.97
CA VAL A 148 6.20 5.54 22.37
C VAL A 148 7.07 4.28 22.49
N LEU A 149 6.80 3.26 21.68
CA LEU A 149 7.62 2.04 21.66
C LEU A 149 9.05 2.30 21.21
N ALA A 150 9.24 3.15 20.20
CA ALA A 150 10.57 3.55 19.73
C ALA A 150 11.35 4.33 20.80
N TRP A 151 10.68 5.16 21.58
CA TRP A 151 11.28 5.90 22.69
C TRP A 151 11.66 4.97 23.85
N LEU A 152 10.80 4.01 24.20
CA LEU A 152 11.07 3.02 25.25
C LEU A 152 12.15 2.00 24.87
N GLY A 153 12.26 1.67 23.59
CA GLY A 153 13.10 0.58 23.11
C GLY A 153 14.46 0.99 22.53
N GLU A 154 14.85 2.26 22.62
CA GLU A 154 16.06 2.85 22.00
C GLU A 154 16.28 2.40 20.54
N ILE A 155 15.76 3.17 19.57
CA ILE A 155 15.91 2.84 18.13
C ILE A 155 17.39 2.61 17.78
N GLY A 156 17.76 1.34 17.54
CA GLY A 156 19.11 0.95 17.13
C GLY A 156 20.08 0.59 18.26
N GLY A 157 19.61 0.39 19.50
CA GLY A 157 20.43 -0.18 20.59
C GLY A 157 20.90 -1.61 20.29
N SER A 158 22.09 -1.97 20.77
CA SER A 158 22.74 -3.29 20.53
C SER A 158 21.95 -4.49 21.05
N ASP A 159 20.99 -4.26 21.94
CA ASP A 159 20.28 -5.29 22.70
C ASP A 159 18.80 -5.41 22.29
N GLY A 160 18.46 -5.00 21.06
CA GLY A 160 17.13 -5.22 20.52
C GLY A 160 16.78 -6.71 20.55
N PHE A 161 15.75 -7.10 21.32
CA PHE A 161 15.31 -8.49 21.47
C PHE A 161 14.81 -9.07 20.14
N GLN A 162 15.74 -9.52 19.29
CA GLN A 162 15.45 -10.15 17.99
C GLN A 162 14.49 -11.33 18.15
N ALA A 163 14.62 -12.08 19.25
CA ALA A 163 13.70 -13.16 19.62
C ALA A 163 12.26 -12.67 19.80
N ALA A 164 12.04 -11.52 20.45
CA ALA A 164 10.71 -10.94 20.63
C ALA A 164 10.10 -10.49 19.29
N THR A 165 10.91 -9.89 18.41
CA THR A 165 10.48 -9.51 17.06
C THR A 165 10.10 -10.74 16.22
N VAL A 166 10.92 -11.80 16.25
CA VAL A 166 10.63 -13.06 15.55
C VAL A 166 9.37 -13.72 16.11
N ALA A 167 9.22 -13.77 17.43
CA ALA A 167 8.02 -14.31 18.08
C ALA A 167 6.76 -13.52 17.69
N GLY A 168 6.82 -12.18 17.72
CA GLY A 168 5.73 -11.31 17.28
C GLY A 168 5.35 -11.55 15.82
N LEU A 169 6.35 -11.69 14.94
CA LEU A 169 6.13 -12.00 13.52
C LEU A 169 5.46 -13.37 13.32
N LEU A 170 5.91 -14.39 14.05
CA LEU A 170 5.31 -15.73 14.01
C LEU A 170 3.85 -15.69 14.45
N VAL A 171 3.54 -14.99 15.54
CA VAL A 171 2.16 -14.81 16.01
C VAL A 171 1.32 -14.10 14.94
N ALA A 172 1.82 -13.04 14.33
CA ALA A 172 1.12 -12.32 13.27
C ALA A 172 0.85 -13.21 12.04
N VAL A 173 1.82 -14.02 11.62
CA VAL A 173 1.68 -14.98 10.50
C VAL A 173 0.64 -16.05 10.82
N VAL A 174 0.70 -16.64 12.02
CA VAL A 174 -0.26 -17.66 12.47
C VAL A 174 -1.68 -17.11 12.51
N LEU A 175 -1.88 -15.94 13.12
CA LEU A 175 -3.20 -15.29 13.19
C LEU A 175 -3.73 -14.96 11.79
N SER A 176 -2.88 -14.43 10.91
CA SER A 176 -3.27 -14.10 9.53
C SER A 176 -3.65 -15.36 8.73
N GLY A 177 -2.88 -16.45 8.89
CA GLY A 177 -3.17 -17.75 8.29
C GLY A 177 -4.47 -18.36 8.81
N LEU A 178 -4.70 -18.28 10.12
CA LEU A 178 -5.93 -18.75 10.77
C LEU A 178 -7.15 -17.98 10.27
N LEU A 179 -7.08 -16.65 10.20
CA LEU A 179 -8.13 -15.81 9.62
C LEU A 179 -8.41 -16.18 8.17
N GLY A 180 -7.37 -16.34 7.35
CA GLY A 180 -7.49 -16.75 5.96
C GLY A 180 -8.15 -18.12 5.80
N TRP A 181 -7.81 -19.08 6.66
CA TRP A 181 -8.41 -20.42 6.68
C TRP A 181 -9.87 -20.38 7.12
N LEU A 182 -10.21 -19.61 8.17
CA LEU A 182 -11.58 -19.44 8.64
C LEU A 182 -12.49 -18.83 7.57
N LEU A 183 -11.99 -17.86 6.80
CA LEU A 183 -12.73 -17.23 5.72
C LEU A 183 -12.96 -18.17 4.53
N ARG A 184 -12.05 -19.12 4.26
CA ARG A 184 -12.22 -20.13 3.19
C ARG A 184 -13.17 -21.26 3.56
N ARG A 185 -13.49 -21.41 4.84
CA ARG A 185 -14.41 -22.45 5.34
C ARG A 185 -15.88 -22.02 5.34
N ARG A 186 -16.16 -20.74 5.10
CA ARG A 186 -17.53 -20.21 4.91
C ARG A 186 -17.84 -20.11 3.43
#